data_AF-A0A6J1RH86-F1
#
_entry.id   AF-A0A6J1RH86-F1
#
_cell.length_a   1.000
_cell.length_b   1.000
_cell.length_c   1.000
_cell.angle_alpha   90.00
_cell.angle_beta   90.00
_cell.angle_gamma   90.00
#
_symmetry.space_group_name_H-M   'P 1'
#
loop_
_entity.id
_entity.type
_entity.pdbx_description
1 polymer ?
#
loop_
_entity_poly.entity_id
_entity_poly.type
_entity_poly.pdbx_seq_one_letter_code
_entity_poly.pdbx_strand_id
1 'polypeptide(L)'
;MSIAYAIIYISLAFNIFIFCYIGEVVTEQCKQVGETAYMTNWYRLPHKTARDLILIISRSSNVIKLTAGKLVHLSIATFGDVSIQSCIYFFRTGRLCETIMSDPKRVTDNENINDYNIQFNRWSLISLGAWPQISAPNRMKKLAVLMQIFIYWTAMTIVMIPFMLYMLFEKKDFKTKLKNLIPLINRIMGSINYWILLSRNKDIKRCIQHMEADWKLIQRNVDREVMMQYAKIGRFITTLFAMFIHSSTYIFNVVKAMETTTVIVDNKTITIHPLTCPAYSKILDVRPSPAYEIMRGVQFFLAFVIASSTATVCGLAAVFAMHACGQLNVMHTWLNELAEEKKNHLANKKLAAVVKHHWRVLGFVQQIESIMHKACLGEVMGCTICMCLFGYYIIMTWNAFNLVKIFSYFFGYITMSFNIFVFCYIGEILTEECKKVGEIVYMTNWYKLPHKTALGLILIIMQSSHIIKITAGKLVTLSIATFGDIMKTSTAYMNILRTMAT
;
A
#
# COMPACT_ATOMS: atom_id res chain seq x y z
N MET A 1 -8.95 -13.92 25.25
CA MET A 1 -7.61 -14.53 25.05
C MET A 1 -7.20 -14.61 23.57
N SER A 2 -8.12 -14.69 22.59
CA SER A 2 -7.80 -14.97 21.18
C SER A 2 -7.15 -13.83 20.35
N ILE A 3 -7.34 -12.56 20.72
CA ILE A 3 -6.83 -11.41 19.93
C ILE A 3 -5.33 -11.20 20.13
N ALA A 4 -4.82 -11.37 21.35
CA ALA A 4 -3.39 -11.25 21.64
C ALA A 4 -2.59 -12.35 20.91
N TYR A 5 -3.10 -13.58 20.86
CA TYR A 5 -2.50 -14.67 20.10
C TYR A 5 -2.51 -14.42 18.59
N ALA A 6 -3.60 -13.86 18.05
CA ALA A 6 -3.67 -13.48 16.63
C ALA A 6 -2.61 -12.42 16.28
N ILE A 7 -2.39 -11.44 17.15
CA ILE A 7 -1.43 -10.36 16.90
C ILE A 7 0.02 -10.85 17.05
N ILE A 8 0.31 -11.70 18.04
CA ILE A 8 1.62 -12.36 18.17
C ILE A 8 1.90 -13.22 16.94
N TYR A 9 0.90 -13.96 16.47
CA TYR A 9 1.01 -14.80 15.28
C TYR A 9 1.26 -13.96 14.01
N ILE A 10 0.56 -12.84 13.82
CA ILE A 10 0.79 -11.91 12.70
C ILE A 10 2.22 -11.32 12.78
N SER A 11 2.68 -10.94 13.97
CA SER A 11 4.03 -10.43 14.16
C SER A 11 5.10 -11.50 13.90
N LEU A 12 4.85 -12.76 14.28
CA LEU A 12 5.77 -13.87 14.04
C LEU A 12 5.81 -14.23 12.55
N ALA A 13 4.65 -14.28 11.90
CA ALA A 13 4.52 -14.50 10.47
C ALA A 13 5.22 -13.40 9.66
N PHE A 14 5.13 -12.14 10.09
CA PHE A 14 5.83 -11.03 9.46
C PHE A 14 7.36 -11.15 9.58
N ASN A 15 7.87 -11.55 10.75
CA ASN A 15 9.30 -11.79 10.91
C ASN A 15 9.79 -12.95 10.02
N ILE A 16 9.03 -14.05 9.95
CA ILE A 16 9.36 -15.19 9.08
C ILE A 16 9.31 -14.77 7.60
N PHE A 17 8.33 -13.95 7.22
CA PHE A 17 8.23 -13.39 5.86
C PHE A 17 9.49 -12.61 5.47
N ILE A 18 10.00 -11.75 6.35
CA ILE A 18 11.22 -10.98 6.08
C ILE A 18 12.41 -11.90 5.81
N PHE A 19 12.62 -12.94 6.63
CA PHE A 19 13.73 -13.87 6.44
C PHE A 19 13.58 -14.73 5.18
N CYS A 20 12.37 -15.19 4.87
CA CYS A 20 12.08 -15.93 3.65
C CYS A 20 12.22 -15.05 2.39
N TYR A 21 11.85 -13.78 2.47
CA TYR A 21 12.01 -12.81 1.39
C TYR A 21 13.50 -12.52 1.11
N ILE A 22 14.31 -12.30 2.16
CA ILE A 22 15.76 -12.14 2.01
C ILE A 22 16.37 -13.40 1.38
N GLY A 23 15.93 -14.59 1.81
CA GLY A 23 16.35 -15.87 1.23
C GLY A 23 16.04 -15.99 -0.26
N GLU A 24 14.84 -15.57 -0.68
CA GLU A 24 14.43 -15.57 -2.09
C GLU A 24 15.23 -14.57 -2.92
N VAL A 25 15.39 -13.34 -2.45
CA VAL A 25 16.15 -12.29 -3.17
C VAL A 25 17.60 -12.73 -3.41
N VAL A 26 18.25 -13.32 -2.40
CA VAL A 26 19.62 -13.84 -2.55
C VAL A 26 19.65 -14.99 -3.57
N THR A 27 18.67 -15.89 -3.51
CA THR A 27 18.54 -17.02 -4.44
C THR A 27 18.37 -16.52 -5.88
N GLU A 28 17.55 -15.50 -6.09
CA GLU A 28 17.26 -14.95 -7.41
C GLU A 28 18.43 -14.17 -7.99
N GLN A 29 19.12 -13.38 -7.17
CA GLN A 29 20.36 -12.70 -7.58
C GLN A 29 21.45 -13.71 -7.99
N CYS A 30 21.57 -14.85 -7.28
CA CYS A 30 22.51 -15.91 -7.66
C CYS A 30 22.17 -16.55 -9.02
N LYS A 31 20.89 -16.71 -9.35
CA LYS A 31 20.47 -17.20 -10.68
C LYS A 31 20.76 -16.16 -11.77
N GLN A 32 20.50 -14.89 -11.50
CA GLN A 32 20.69 -13.80 -12.45
C GLN A 32 22.16 -13.67 -12.87
N VAL A 33 23.12 -13.89 -11.96
CA VAL A 33 24.55 -13.95 -12.30
C VAL A 33 24.84 -15.05 -13.32
N GLY A 34 24.23 -16.23 -13.14
CA GLY A 34 24.36 -17.36 -14.05
C GLY A 34 23.78 -17.12 -15.42
N GLU A 35 22.59 -16.56 -15.46
CA GLU A 35 21.89 -16.21 -16.70
C GLU A 35 22.64 -15.12 -17.45
N THR A 36 23.13 -14.08 -16.75
CA THR A 36 23.95 -13.03 -17.35
C THR A 36 25.25 -13.59 -17.94
N ALA A 37 25.93 -14.48 -17.21
CA ALA A 37 27.13 -15.14 -17.71
C ALA A 37 26.81 -15.99 -18.97
N TYR A 38 25.70 -16.72 -18.97
CA TYR A 38 25.24 -17.53 -20.10
C TYR A 38 24.88 -16.69 -21.34
N MET A 39 24.25 -15.54 -21.15
CA MET A 39 23.85 -14.62 -22.21
C MET A 39 25.03 -13.86 -22.84
N THR A 40 26.21 -13.92 -22.23
CA THR A 40 27.43 -13.39 -22.85
C THR A 40 27.75 -14.19 -24.12
N ASN A 41 28.38 -13.57 -25.13
CA ASN A 41 28.86 -14.30 -26.31
C ASN A 41 30.10 -15.15 -25.98
N TRP A 42 30.00 -16.02 -24.98
CA TRP A 42 31.09 -16.82 -24.40
C TRP A 42 31.74 -17.74 -25.43
N TYR A 43 30.99 -18.16 -26.45
CA TYR A 43 31.45 -18.94 -27.61
C TYR A 43 32.34 -18.15 -28.58
N ARG A 44 32.45 -16.82 -28.43
CA ARG A 44 33.35 -15.94 -29.20
C ARG A 44 34.56 -15.46 -28.39
N LEU A 45 34.65 -15.82 -27.11
CA LEU A 45 35.73 -15.38 -26.24
C LEU A 45 36.96 -16.28 -26.37
N PRO A 46 38.17 -15.78 -26.07
CA PRO A 46 39.38 -16.61 -26.01
C PRO A 46 39.20 -17.79 -25.06
N HIS A 47 39.83 -18.93 -25.39
CA HIS A 47 39.61 -20.21 -24.71
C HIS A 47 39.72 -20.15 -23.17
N LYS A 48 40.67 -19.38 -22.63
CA LYS A 48 40.80 -19.17 -21.16
C LYS A 48 39.56 -18.48 -20.58
N THR A 49 39.14 -17.36 -21.16
CA THR A 49 38.00 -16.57 -20.68
C THR A 49 36.67 -17.30 -20.85
N ALA A 50 36.50 -18.05 -21.94
CA ALA A 50 35.31 -18.88 -22.17
C ALA A 50 35.19 -19.98 -21.10
N ARG A 51 36.30 -20.62 -20.73
CA ARG A 51 36.32 -21.64 -19.67
C ARG A 51 35.97 -21.06 -18.30
N ASP A 52 36.46 -19.86 -17.99
CA ASP A 52 36.12 -19.17 -16.73
C ASP A 52 34.62 -18.83 -16.66
N LEU A 53 34.03 -18.37 -17.77
CA LEU A 53 32.58 -18.14 -17.84
C LEU A 53 31.76 -19.43 -17.70
N ILE A 54 32.18 -20.52 -18.35
CA ILE A 54 31.51 -21.83 -18.21
C ILE A 54 31.56 -22.31 -16.76
N LEU A 55 32.67 -22.07 -16.05
CA LEU A 55 32.77 -22.37 -14.61
C LEU A 55 31.83 -21.50 -13.77
N ILE A 56 31.69 -20.21 -14.09
CA ILE A 56 30.73 -19.32 -13.42
C ILE A 56 29.29 -19.80 -13.67
N ILE A 57 28.93 -20.16 -14.91
CA ILE A 57 27.61 -20.70 -15.26
C ILE A 57 27.34 -22.01 -14.51
N SER A 58 28.30 -22.94 -14.53
CA SER A 58 28.21 -24.23 -13.82
C SER A 58 28.16 -24.08 -12.29
N ARG A 59 28.79 -23.05 -11.72
CA ARG A 59 28.70 -22.73 -10.30
C ARG A 59 27.37 -22.07 -9.94
N SER A 60 26.87 -21.19 -10.78
CA SER A 60 25.61 -20.47 -10.58
C SER A 60 24.36 -21.37 -10.69
N SER A 61 24.44 -22.49 -11.41
CA SER A 61 23.37 -23.51 -11.44
C SER A 61 23.21 -24.22 -10.09
N ASN A 62 24.24 -24.22 -9.24
CA ASN A 62 24.16 -24.61 -7.84
C ASN A 62 23.86 -23.40 -6.97
N VAL A 63 22.60 -22.95 -6.99
CA VAL A 63 22.14 -21.76 -6.28
C VAL A 63 22.38 -21.88 -4.77
N ILE A 64 22.99 -20.87 -4.16
CA ILE A 64 23.20 -20.80 -2.71
C ILE A 64 21.83 -20.59 -2.06
N LYS A 65 21.34 -21.61 -1.35
CA LYS A 65 20.08 -21.55 -0.61
C LYS A 65 20.36 -21.28 0.86
N LEU A 66 19.89 -20.15 1.37
CA LEU A 66 19.90 -19.87 2.80
C LEU A 66 18.98 -20.87 3.51
N THR A 67 19.50 -21.54 4.54
CA THR A 67 18.76 -22.55 5.31
C THR A 67 18.74 -22.20 6.79
N ALA A 68 17.58 -22.35 7.43
CA ALA A 68 17.47 -22.30 8.88
C ALA A 68 17.99 -23.62 9.46
N GLY A 69 19.17 -23.58 10.10
CA GLY A 69 19.76 -24.73 10.80
C GLY A 69 20.03 -25.97 9.92
N LYS A 70 20.19 -25.81 8.59
CA LYS A 70 20.25 -26.88 7.57
C LYS A 70 18.98 -27.75 7.45
N LEU A 71 17.89 -27.42 8.15
CA LEU A 71 16.65 -28.20 8.15
C LEU A 71 15.64 -27.69 7.12
N VAL A 72 15.57 -26.37 6.92
CA VAL A 72 14.52 -25.73 6.11
C VAL A 72 15.11 -24.63 5.23
N HIS A 73 14.76 -24.63 3.94
CA HIS A 73 15.13 -23.57 3.02
C HIS A 73 14.31 -22.30 3.27
N LEU A 74 14.98 -21.16 3.39
CA LEU A 74 14.33 -19.86 3.52
C LEU A 74 13.96 -19.38 2.10
N SER A 75 12.74 -19.68 1.69
CA SER A 75 12.18 -19.26 0.39
C SER A 75 10.74 -18.76 0.57
N ILE A 76 10.25 -17.97 -0.40
CA ILE A 76 8.85 -17.52 -0.41
C ILE A 76 7.89 -18.72 -0.52
N ALA A 77 8.28 -19.77 -1.24
CA ALA A 77 7.51 -21.01 -1.31
C ALA A 77 7.34 -21.67 0.08
N THR A 78 8.42 -21.73 0.86
CA THR A 78 8.39 -22.28 2.22
C THR A 78 7.60 -21.39 3.19
N PHE A 79 7.67 -20.07 3.04
CA PHE A 79 6.76 -19.16 3.77
C PHE A 79 5.30 -19.40 3.40
N GLY A 80 5.03 -19.64 2.11
CA GLY A 80 3.72 -20.03 1.60
C GLY A 80 3.20 -21.27 2.29
N ASP A 81 3.98 -22.36 2.34
CA ASP A 81 3.59 -23.60 3.02
C ASP A 81 3.34 -23.40 4.52
N VAL A 82 4.25 -22.70 5.23
CA VAL A 82 4.12 -22.43 6.68
C VAL A 82 2.91 -21.55 6.98
N SER A 83 2.67 -20.51 6.18
CA SER A 83 1.57 -19.56 6.36
C SER A 83 0.23 -20.13 5.94
N ILE A 84 0.17 -20.94 4.88
CA ILE A 84 -1.05 -21.62 4.43
C ILE A 84 -1.44 -22.68 5.46
N GLN A 85 -0.50 -23.50 5.93
CA GLN A 85 -0.79 -24.57 6.89
C GLN A 85 -1.19 -24.02 8.27
N SER A 86 -0.57 -22.92 8.70
CA SER A 86 -0.91 -22.24 9.95
C SER A 86 -2.17 -21.36 9.85
N CYS A 87 -2.46 -20.75 8.69
CA CYS A 87 -3.76 -20.11 8.42
C CYS A 87 -4.89 -21.15 8.34
N ILE A 88 -4.67 -22.31 7.73
CA ILE A 88 -5.64 -23.41 7.73
C ILE A 88 -5.93 -23.85 9.17
N TYR A 89 -4.93 -23.92 10.05
CA TYR A 89 -5.14 -24.29 11.46
C TYR A 89 -5.87 -23.21 12.27
N PHE A 90 -5.54 -21.93 12.06
CA PHE A 90 -6.18 -20.78 12.74
C PHE A 90 -7.59 -20.48 12.22
N PHE A 91 -7.89 -20.76 10.95
CA PHE A 91 -9.23 -20.59 10.35
C PHE A 91 -10.10 -21.85 10.42
N ARG A 92 -9.57 -23.05 10.73
CA ARG A 92 -10.42 -24.23 10.99
C ARG A 92 -11.34 -24.04 12.22
N THR A 93 -11.00 -23.10 13.10
CA THR A 93 -11.81 -22.70 14.27
C THR A 93 -12.75 -21.51 14.01
N GLY A 94 -12.74 -20.91 12.81
CA GLY A 94 -13.63 -19.80 12.45
C GLY A 94 -14.06 -19.82 10.98
N ARG A 95 -15.35 -20.03 10.71
CA ARG A 95 -16.02 -20.11 9.38
C ARG A 95 -15.94 -18.82 8.53
N LEU A 96 -14.80 -18.12 8.47
CA LEU A 96 -14.63 -16.91 7.66
C LEU A 96 -13.89 -17.16 6.34
N CYS A 97 -13.00 -18.16 6.29
CA CYS A 97 -12.14 -18.40 5.13
C CYS A 97 -12.88 -19.05 3.94
N GLU A 98 -13.87 -19.90 4.19
CA GLU A 98 -14.71 -20.48 3.12
C GLU A 98 -15.47 -19.41 2.32
N THR A 99 -15.73 -18.24 2.91
CA THR A 99 -16.43 -17.13 2.23
C THR A 99 -15.47 -16.20 1.48
N ILE A 100 -14.21 -16.10 1.93
CA ILE A 100 -13.19 -15.22 1.33
C ILE A 100 -12.48 -15.91 0.16
N MET A 101 -12.32 -17.23 0.23
CA MET A 101 -11.65 -18.05 -0.79
C MET A 101 -12.62 -18.92 -1.61
N SER A 102 -13.94 -18.71 -1.50
CA SER A 102 -14.91 -19.44 -2.32
C SER A 102 -14.58 -19.30 -3.81
N ASP A 103 -14.34 -20.44 -4.44
CA ASP A 103 -14.06 -20.62 -5.87
C ASP A 103 -15.17 -19.94 -6.69
N PRO A 104 -14.89 -18.93 -7.52
CA PRO A 104 -15.91 -18.24 -8.32
C PRO A 104 -16.24 -19.08 -9.56
N LYS A 105 -16.64 -20.35 -9.39
CA LYS A 105 -17.13 -21.17 -10.50
C LYS A 105 -18.50 -20.71 -11.05
N ARG A 106 -19.03 -19.57 -10.59
CA ARG A 106 -20.27 -18.95 -11.07
C ARG A 106 -20.23 -17.41 -11.06
N VAL A 107 -19.23 -16.79 -11.71
CA VAL A 107 -19.29 -15.35 -12.01
C VAL A 107 -19.06 -15.14 -13.51
N THR A 108 -20.15 -15.25 -14.28
CA THR A 108 -20.12 -15.15 -15.74
C THR A 108 -20.12 -13.71 -16.26
N ASP A 109 -20.42 -12.70 -15.45
CA ASP A 109 -20.59 -11.32 -15.91
C ASP A 109 -19.41 -10.39 -15.56
N ASN A 110 -18.93 -9.63 -16.54
CA ASN A 110 -17.82 -8.68 -16.39
C ASN A 110 -18.12 -7.53 -15.40
N GLU A 111 -19.39 -7.15 -15.25
CA GLU A 111 -19.80 -6.14 -14.25
C GLU A 111 -19.60 -6.66 -12.82
N ASN A 112 -19.88 -7.93 -12.56
CA ASN A 112 -19.70 -8.55 -11.24
C ASN A 112 -18.22 -8.67 -10.85
N ILE A 113 -17.30 -8.80 -11.81
CA ILE A 113 -15.85 -8.91 -11.55
C ILE A 113 -15.22 -7.56 -11.21
N ASN A 114 -15.58 -6.51 -11.94
CA ASN A 114 -15.08 -5.17 -11.60
C ASN A 114 -15.61 -4.76 -10.22
N ASP A 115 -16.90 -5.02 -9.95
CA ASP A 115 -17.50 -4.79 -8.64
C ASP A 115 -16.85 -5.62 -7.54
N TYR A 116 -16.44 -6.86 -7.81
CA TYR A 116 -15.67 -7.69 -6.89
C TYR A 116 -14.31 -7.07 -6.51
N ASN A 117 -13.59 -6.49 -7.47
CA ASN A 117 -12.25 -5.93 -7.24
C ASN A 117 -12.30 -4.65 -6.39
N ILE A 118 -13.24 -3.74 -6.68
CA ILE A 118 -13.34 -2.43 -6.01
C ILE A 118 -14.32 -2.41 -4.84
N GLN A 119 -14.91 -3.54 -4.44
CA GLN A 119 -16.02 -3.61 -3.48
C GLN A 119 -15.77 -2.82 -2.19
N PHE A 120 -14.63 -3.08 -1.54
CA PHE A 120 -14.26 -2.39 -0.30
C PHE A 120 -14.11 -0.87 -0.52
N ASN A 121 -13.35 -0.48 -1.53
CA ASN A 121 -13.12 0.94 -1.86
C ASN A 121 -14.45 1.63 -2.22
N ARG A 122 -15.37 0.94 -2.90
CA ARG A 122 -16.69 1.45 -3.24
C ARG A 122 -17.53 1.72 -2.00
N TRP A 123 -17.62 0.76 -1.08
CA TRP A 123 -18.36 0.94 0.17
C TRP A 123 -17.78 2.09 1.00
N SER A 124 -16.45 2.16 1.11
CA SER A 124 -15.77 3.23 1.84
C SER A 124 -15.97 4.60 1.18
N LEU A 125 -15.85 4.71 -0.14
CA LEU A 125 -16.12 5.96 -0.88
C LEU A 125 -17.57 6.43 -0.75
N ILE A 126 -18.55 5.50 -0.74
CA ILE A 126 -19.97 5.83 -0.50
C ILE A 126 -20.14 6.35 0.93
N SER A 127 -19.54 5.68 1.92
CA SER A 127 -19.53 6.08 3.33
C SER A 127 -18.80 7.40 3.60
N LEU A 128 -17.94 7.85 2.68
CA LEU A 128 -17.23 9.13 2.75
C LEU A 128 -17.93 10.26 1.98
N GLY A 129 -18.97 9.95 1.20
CA GLY A 129 -19.59 10.89 0.26
C GLY A 129 -18.70 11.20 -0.96
N ALA A 130 -17.60 10.47 -1.15
CA ALA A 130 -16.62 10.67 -2.21
C ALA A 130 -16.87 9.77 -3.44
N TRP A 131 -17.83 8.85 -3.37
CA TRP A 131 -18.16 8.01 -4.52
C TRP A 131 -18.67 8.86 -5.71
N PRO A 132 -18.41 8.48 -6.97
CA PRO A 132 -18.83 9.24 -8.15
C PRO A 132 -20.36 9.27 -8.42
N GLN A 133 -21.18 9.15 -7.38
CA GLN A 133 -22.63 9.28 -7.40
C GLN A 133 -23.10 10.74 -7.56
N ILE A 134 -22.22 11.74 -7.50
CA ILE A 134 -22.53 13.15 -7.81
C ILE A 134 -23.04 13.31 -9.26
N SER A 135 -22.82 12.31 -10.12
CA SER A 135 -23.38 12.23 -11.48
C SER A 135 -24.78 11.61 -11.56
N ALA A 136 -25.38 11.18 -10.44
CA ALA A 136 -26.70 10.57 -10.45
C ALA A 136 -27.79 11.64 -10.66
N PRO A 137 -28.79 11.40 -11.52
CA PRO A 137 -29.85 12.37 -11.82
C PRO A 137 -30.75 12.69 -10.62
N ASN A 138 -30.70 11.88 -9.55
CA ASN A 138 -31.55 12.03 -8.37
C ASN A 138 -31.05 13.15 -7.43
N ARG A 139 -31.81 14.25 -7.36
CA ARG A 139 -31.55 15.41 -6.48
C ARG A 139 -31.37 15.03 -5.01
N MET A 140 -32.11 14.03 -4.52
CA MET A 140 -32.04 13.60 -3.11
C MET A 140 -30.70 12.96 -2.75
N LYS A 141 -30.14 12.12 -3.62
CA LYS A 141 -28.83 11.50 -3.40
C LYS A 141 -27.71 12.55 -3.41
N LYS A 142 -27.80 13.53 -4.31
CA LYS A 142 -26.85 14.64 -4.36
C LYS A 142 -26.90 15.49 -3.09
N LEU A 143 -28.10 15.80 -2.60
CA LEU A 143 -28.27 16.54 -1.34
C LEU A 143 -27.70 15.78 -0.14
N ALA A 144 -27.97 14.47 -0.05
CA ALA A 144 -27.44 13.62 1.02
C ALA A 144 -25.90 13.60 1.05
N VAL A 145 -25.25 13.49 -0.11
CA VAL A 145 -23.77 13.55 -0.21
C VAL A 145 -23.23 14.91 0.22
N LEU A 146 -23.86 16.01 -0.19
CA LEU A 146 -23.45 17.36 0.24
C LEU A 146 -23.62 17.56 1.74
N MET A 147 -24.70 17.06 2.33
CA MET A 147 -24.91 17.09 3.78
C MET A 147 -23.84 16.28 4.52
N GLN A 148 -23.48 15.10 4.02
CA GLN A 148 -22.43 14.25 4.60
C GLN A 148 -21.05 14.94 4.59
N ILE A 149 -20.69 15.57 3.47
CA ILE A 149 -19.45 16.37 3.36
C ILE A 149 -19.49 17.54 4.35
N PHE A 150 -20.60 18.27 4.42
CA PHE A 150 -20.76 19.39 5.34
C PHE A 150 -20.61 18.96 6.80
N ILE A 151 -21.31 17.89 7.22
CA ILE A 151 -21.21 17.32 8.57
C ILE A 151 -19.76 16.97 8.90
N TYR A 152 -19.05 16.29 8.00
CA TYR A 152 -17.65 15.93 8.23
C TYR A 152 -16.75 17.16 8.41
N TRP A 153 -16.86 18.16 7.54
CA TRP A 153 -16.08 19.40 7.63
C TRP A 153 -16.37 20.18 8.92
N THR A 154 -17.64 20.29 9.31
CA THR A 154 -18.01 20.94 10.59
C THR A 154 -17.46 20.17 11.79
N ALA A 155 -17.59 18.85 11.84
CA ALA A 155 -17.04 18.05 12.93
C ALA A 155 -15.51 18.13 13.00
N MET A 156 -14.81 18.14 11.86
CA MET A 156 -13.36 18.32 11.81
C MET A 156 -12.91 19.69 12.31
N THR A 157 -13.58 20.77 11.88
CA THR A 157 -13.23 22.13 12.31
C THR A 157 -13.48 22.33 13.81
N ILE A 158 -14.59 21.81 14.34
CA ILE A 158 -14.92 21.84 15.77
C ILE A 158 -13.83 21.18 16.62
N VAL A 159 -13.18 20.11 16.14
CA VAL A 159 -12.11 19.45 16.91
C VAL A 159 -10.73 20.04 16.64
N MET A 160 -10.40 20.36 15.38
CA MET A 160 -9.06 20.82 15.01
C MET A 160 -8.75 22.24 15.52
N ILE A 161 -9.73 23.17 15.50
CA ILE A 161 -9.48 24.56 15.92
C ILE A 161 -9.11 24.63 17.41
N PRO A 162 -9.89 24.07 18.35
CA PRO A 162 -9.53 24.07 19.77
C PRO A 162 -8.24 23.29 20.04
N PHE A 163 -7.95 22.23 19.27
CA PHE A 163 -6.75 21.44 19.44
C PHE A 163 -5.47 22.18 18.99
N MET A 164 -5.53 22.92 17.87
CA MET A 164 -4.43 23.78 17.44
C MET A 164 -4.17 24.90 18.46
N LEU A 165 -5.23 25.51 18.99
CA LEU A 165 -5.11 26.53 20.03
C LEU A 165 -4.54 25.96 21.34
N TYR A 166 -4.91 24.73 21.70
CA TYR A 166 -4.30 24.01 22.82
C TYR A 166 -2.78 23.84 22.61
N MET A 167 -2.36 23.40 21.42
CA MET A 167 -0.94 23.20 21.12
C MET A 167 -0.14 24.52 21.16
N LEU A 168 -0.73 25.63 20.72
CA LEU A 168 -0.08 26.94 20.68
C LEU A 168 -0.06 27.63 22.04
N PHE A 169 -1.21 27.78 22.69
CA PHE A 169 -1.39 28.71 23.81
C PHE A 169 -1.40 28.05 25.19
N GLU A 170 -1.65 26.75 25.29
CA GLU A 170 -1.63 26.08 26.59
C GLU A 170 -0.17 25.96 27.07
N LYS A 171 0.11 26.54 28.25
CA LYS A 171 1.43 26.45 28.90
C LYS A 171 1.59 25.07 29.54
N LYS A 172 1.94 24.08 28.73
CA LYS A 172 2.29 22.71 29.15
C LYS A 172 3.70 22.37 28.73
N ASP A 173 4.35 21.49 29.49
CA ASP A 173 5.68 20.98 29.20
C ASP A 173 5.78 20.45 27.78
N PHE A 174 6.93 20.68 27.14
CA PHE A 174 7.23 20.23 25.79
C PHE A 174 6.89 18.75 25.58
N LYS A 175 7.19 17.91 26.58
CA LYS A 175 6.91 16.47 26.59
C LYS A 175 5.41 16.14 26.48
N THR A 176 4.54 16.95 27.08
CA THR A 176 3.09 16.79 27.02
C THR A 176 2.55 17.21 25.65
N LYS A 177 3.06 18.31 25.09
CA LYS A 177 2.73 18.72 23.71
C LYS A 177 3.20 17.70 22.70
N LEU A 178 4.40 17.13 22.89
CA LEU A 178 4.96 16.11 22.02
C LEU A 178 4.02 14.90 21.90
N LYS A 179 3.48 14.38 23.01
CA LYS A 179 2.53 13.25 23.04
C LYS A 179 1.28 13.44 22.17
N ASN A 180 0.89 14.69 21.92
CA ASN A 180 -0.29 15.03 21.12
C ASN A 180 0.05 15.20 19.63
N LEU A 181 1.33 15.13 19.25
CA LEU A 181 1.77 15.33 17.88
C LEU A 181 1.35 14.19 16.94
N ILE A 182 1.34 12.93 17.42
CA ILE A 182 0.86 11.79 16.61
C ILE A 182 -0.62 11.96 16.20
N PRO A 183 -1.57 12.19 17.13
CA PRO A 183 -2.96 12.51 16.78
C PRO A 183 -3.09 13.68 15.79
N LEU A 184 -2.27 14.72 15.95
CA LEU A 184 -2.28 15.88 15.07
C LEU A 184 -1.88 15.52 13.64
N ILE A 185 -0.74 14.84 13.48
CA ILE A 185 -0.23 14.44 12.17
C ILE A 185 -1.22 13.51 11.48
N ASN A 186 -1.75 12.50 12.17
CA ASN A 186 -2.73 11.58 11.60
C ASN A 186 -4.01 12.29 11.14
N ARG A 187 -4.48 13.31 11.87
CA ARG A 187 -5.64 14.11 11.48
C ARG A 187 -5.36 14.97 10.26
N ILE A 188 -4.20 15.61 10.19
CA ILE A 188 -3.78 16.39 9.02
C ILE A 188 -3.69 15.49 7.80
N MET A 189 -3.00 14.35 7.91
CA MET A 189 -2.83 13.37 6.84
C MET A 189 -4.18 12.82 6.35
N GLY A 190 -5.06 12.41 7.27
CA GLY A 190 -6.41 11.97 6.95
C GLY A 190 -7.26 13.03 6.25
N SER A 191 -7.14 14.29 6.68
CA SER A 191 -7.85 15.41 6.05
C SER A 191 -7.35 15.67 4.62
N ILE A 192 -6.03 15.57 4.39
CA ILE A 192 -5.43 15.66 3.05
C ILE A 192 -5.95 14.52 2.17
N ASN A 193 -5.95 13.27 2.66
CA ASN A 193 -6.46 12.11 1.94
C ASN A 193 -7.94 12.28 1.59
N TYR A 194 -8.77 12.69 2.54
CA TYR A 194 -10.18 12.98 2.30
C TYR A 194 -10.39 14.08 1.24
N TRP A 195 -9.63 15.18 1.34
CA TRP A 195 -9.70 16.26 0.36
C TRP A 195 -9.28 15.80 -1.05
N ILE A 196 -8.27 14.94 -1.17
CA ILE A 196 -7.84 14.35 -2.44
C ILE A 196 -8.96 13.47 -3.04
N LEU A 197 -9.59 12.62 -2.23
CA LEU A 197 -10.72 11.78 -2.69
C LEU A 197 -11.86 12.63 -3.25
N LEU A 198 -12.22 13.73 -2.58
CA LEU A 198 -13.26 14.64 -3.05
C LEU A 198 -12.84 15.40 -4.32
N SER A 199 -11.64 15.97 -4.33
CA SER A 199 -11.15 16.83 -5.42
C SER A 199 -10.88 16.05 -6.71
N ARG A 200 -10.40 14.80 -6.57
CA ARG A 200 -10.04 13.92 -7.70
C ARG A 200 -11.11 12.89 -8.04
N ASN A 201 -12.32 12.99 -7.47
CA ASN A 201 -13.43 12.08 -7.72
C ASN A 201 -13.68 11.83 -9.23
N LYS A 202 -13.66 12.88 -10.05
CA LYS A 202 -13.84 12.75 -11.52
C LYS A 202 -12.76 11.90 -12.18
N ASP A 203 -11.50 12.04 -11.75
CA ASP A 203 -10.39 11.26 -12.30
C ASP A 203 -10.43 9.82 -11.79
N ILE A 204 -10.76 9.60 -10.51
CA ILE A 204 -11.00 8.27 -9.94
C ILE A 204 -12.11 7.55 -10.71
N LYS A 205 -13.20 8.25 -11.04
CA LYS A 205 -14.29 7.71 -11.88
C LYS A 205 -13.79 7.28 -13.26
N ARG A 206 -12.96 8.11 -13.92
CA ARG A 206 -12.36 7.77 -15.22
C ARG A 206 -11.49 6.52 -15.12
N CYS A 207 -10.70 6.36 -14.07
CA CYS A 207 -9.90 5.16 -13.83
C CYS A 207 -10.79 3.90 -13.66
N ILE A 208 -11.86 4.00 -12.88
CA ILE A 208 -12.80 2.87 -12.70
C ILE A 208 -13.49 2.49 -14.02
N GLN A 209 -13.92 3.48 -14.81
CA GLN A 209 -14.50 3.24 -16.13
C GLN A 209 -13.49 2.66 -17.12
N HIS A 210 -12.22 3.07 -17.02
CA HIS A 210 -11.13 2.52 -17.81
C HIS A 210 -10.94 1.03 -17.52
N MET A 211 -10.88 0.66 -16.23
CA MET A 211 -10.80 -0.75 -15.81
C MET A 211 -12.00 -1.57 -16.31
N GLU A 212 -13.21 -1.04 -16.19
CA GLU A 212 -14.43 -1.72 -16.66
C GLU A 212 -14.37 -1.98 -18.18
N ALA A 213 -13.90 -1.01 -18.95
CA ALA A 213 -13.70 -1.18 -20.38
C ALA A 213 -12.62 -2.23 -20.69
N ASP A 214 -11.53 -2.28 -19.92
CA ASP A 214 -10.48 -3.29 -20.09
C ASP A 214 -11.01 -4.71 -19.84
N TRP A 215 -11.82 -4.90 -18.79
CA TRP A 215 -12.49 -6.18 -18.53
C TRP A 215 -13.44 -6.61 -19.66
N LYS A 216 -14.09 -5.64 -20.32
CA LYS A 216 -14.96 -5.91 -21.48
C LYS A 216 -14.16 -6.23 -22.75
N LEU A 217 -12.96 -5.70 -22.90
CA LEU A 217 -12.08 -5.94 -24.06
C LEU A 217 -11.43 -7.33 -24.02
N ILE A 218 -11.14 -7.86 -22.84
CA ILE A 218 -10.43 -9.14 -22.68
C ILE A 218 -11.45 -10.30 -22.69
N GLN A 219 -11.58 -10.93 -23.85
CA GLN A 219 -12.50 -12.07 -24.07
C GLN A 219 -11.83 -13.43 -23.89
N ARG A 220 -10.50 -13.52 -24.03
CA ARG A 220 -9.77 -14.78 -23.91
C ARG A 220 -9.72 -15.24 -22.45
N ASN A 221 -10.09 -16.49 -22.21
CA ASN A 221 -10.14 -17.06 -20.85
C ASN A 221 -8.78 -17.03 -20.14
N VAL A 222 -7.68 -17.30 -20.85
CA VAL A 222 -6.31 -17.26 -20.29
C VAL A 222 -5.95 -15.86 -19.80
N ASP A 223 -6.20 -14.84 -20.62
CA ASP A 223 -5.92 -13.43 -20.29
C ASP A 223 -6.81 -12.96 -19.12
N ARG A 224 -8.07 -13.43 -19.08
CA ARG A 224 -9.00 -13.16 -17.98
C ARG A 224 -8.54 -13.79 -16.66
N GLU A 225 -7.99 -15.00 -16.70
CA GLU A 225 -7.45 -15.67 -15.52
C GLU A 225 -6.26 -14.92 -14.93
N VAL A 226 -5.34 -14.46 -15.79
CA VAL A 226 -4.21 -13.61 -15.39
C VAL A 226 -4.71 -12.33 -14.71
N MET A 227 -5.64 -11.60 -15.34
CA MET A 227 -6.21 -10.40 -14.73
C MET A 227 -6.88 -10.68 -13.38
N MET A 228 -7.56 -11.82 -13.25
CA MET A 228 -8.22 -12.23 -12.01
C MET A 228 -7.21 -12.51 -10.88
N GLN A 229 -6.05 -13.07 -11.19
CA GLN A 229 -4.99 -13.26 -10.20
C GLN A 229 -4.51 -11.90 -9.65
N TYR A 230 -4.24 -10.94 -10.53
CA TYR A 230 -3.83 -9.59 -10.12
C TYR A 230 -4.94 -8.85 -9.33
N ALA A 231 -6.21 -9.01 -9.73
CA ALA A 231 -7.34 -8.45 -9.00
C ALA A 231 -7.46 -9.03 -7.57
N LYS A 232 -7.26 -10.35 -7.40
CA LYS A 232 -7.23 -10.99 -6.08
C LYS A 232 -6.12 -10.43 -5.20
N ILE A 233 -4.92 -10.23 -5.76
CA ILE A 233 -3.79 -9.65 -5.03
C ILE A 233 -4.09 -8.20 -4.63
N GLY A 234 -4.62 -7.39 -5.54
CA GLY A 234 -5.01 -5.99 -5.25
C GLY A 234 -6.05 -5.88 -4.13
N ARG A 235 -7.06 -6.76 -4.14
CA ARG A 235 -8.07 -6.86 -3.08
C ARG A 235 -7.47 -7.32 -1.74
N PHE A 236 -6.59 -8.32 -1.78
CA PHE A 236 -5.91 -8.80 -0.59
C PHE A 236 -5.09 -7.69 0.07
N ILE A 237 -4.28 -6.97 -0.72
CA ILE A 237 -3.49 -5.82 -0.26
C ILE A 237 -4.40 -4.73 0.34
N THR A 238 -5.48 -4.38 -0.34
CA THR A 238 -6.46 -3.37 0.14
C THR A 238 -7.09 -3.78 1.47
N THR A 239 -7.45 -5.06 1.61
CA THR A 239 -8.07 -5.59 2.83
C THR A 239 -7.07 -5.57 3.99
N LEU A 240 -5.81 -5.96 3.75
CA LEU A 240 -4.73 -5.86 4.74
C LEU A 240 -4.54 -4.41 5.21
N PHE A 241 -4.41 -3.45 4.28
CA PHE A 241 -4.31 -2.03 4.60
C PHE A 241 -5.44 -1.56 5.53
N ALA A 242 -6.68 -1.85 5.15
CA ALA A 242 -7.84 -1.48 5.94
C ALA A 242 -7.78 -2.07 7.36
N MET A 243 -7.48 -3.37 7.48
CA MET A 243 -7.40 -4.04 8.77
C MET A 243 -6.31 -3.43 9.67
N PHE A 244 -5.10 -3.20 9.16
CA PHE A 244 -4.00 -2.63 9.94
C PHE A 244 -4.28 -1.18 10.37
N ILE A 245 -4.74 -0.33 9.44
CA ILE A 245 -5.04 1.09 9.75
C ILE A 245 -6.17 1.20 10.77
N HIS A 246 -7.26 0.44 10.59
CA HIS A 246 -8.39 0.48 11.51
C HIS A 246 -8.05 -0.08 12.89
N SER A 247 -7.39 -1.24 12.94
CA SER A 247 -6.99 -1.85 14.22
C SER A 247 -6.03 -0.95 14.99
N SER A 248 -5.06 -0.33 14.31
CA SER A 248 -4.07 0.54 14.94
C SER A 248 -4.70 1.81 15.50
N THR A 249 -5.58 2.44 14.71
CA THR A 249 -6.35 3.60 15.15
C THR A 249 -7.25 3.24 16.34
N TYR A 250 -7.92 2.09 16.30
CA TYR A 250 -8.79 1.64 17.39
C TYR A 250 -8.00 1.39 18.68
N ILE A 251 -6.92 0.60 18.61
CA ILE A 251 -6.06 0.28 19.76
C ILE A 251 -5.51 1.57 20.37
N PHE A 252 -4.99 2.49 19.56
CA PHE A 252 -4.45 3.76 20.04
C PHE A 252 -5.51 4.59 20.78
N ASN A 253 -6.72 4.72 20.21
CA ASN A 253 -7.80 5.49 20.85
C ASN A 253 -8.31 4.82 22.14
N VAL A 254 -8.40 3.48 22.19
CA VAL A 254 -8.80 2.76 23.40
C VAL A 254 -7.76 2.91 24.50
N VAL A 255 -6.47 2.73 24.19
CA VAL A 255 -5.40 2.92 25.18
C VAL A 255 -5.35 4.36 25.69
N LYS A 256 -5.63 5.33 24.83
CA LYS A 256 -5.78 6.74 25.24
C LYS A 256 -7.01 6.97 26.13
N ALA A 257 -8.14 6.37 25.80
CA ALA A 257 -9.36 6.49 26.61
C ALA A 257 -9.21 5.86 28.01
N MET A 258 -8.37 4.82 28.14
CA MET A 258 -8.06 4.17 29.42
C MET A 258 -6.98 4.92 30.23
N GLU A 259 -6.24 5.84 29.61
CA GLU A 259 -5.25 6.66 30.31
C GLU A 259 -5.96 7.54 31.35
N THR A 260 -5.35 7.69 32.53
CA THR A 260 -5.80 8.62 33.57
C THR A 260 -4.73 9.67 33.79
N THR A 261 -5.14 10.91 33.98
CA THR A 261 -4.23 12.02 34.31
C THR A 261 -4.87 12.84 35.43
N THR A 262 -4.08 13.18 36.44
CA THR A 262 -4.50 14.07 37.51
C THR A 262 -4.29 15.51 37.09
N VAL A 263 -5.33 16.34 37.20
CA VAL A 263 -5.26 17.78 36.96
C VAL A 263 -5.77 18.49 38.20
N ILE A 264 -5.00 19.47 38.67
CA ILE A 264 -5.40 20.34 39.78
C ILE A 264 -6.22 21.47 39.16
N VAL A 265 -7.51 21.52 39.49
CA VAL A 265 -8.43 22.59 39.10
C VAL A 265 -9.00 23.16 40.39
N ASP A 266 -8.87 24.47 40.62
CA ASP A 266 -9.39 25.17 41.80
C ASP A 266 -9.01 24.50 43.13
N ASN A 267 -7.72 24.20 43.30
CA ASN A 267 -7.15 23.53 44.48
C ASN A 267 -7.68 22.10 44.77
N LYS A 268 -8.45 21.50 43.84
CA LYS A 268 -8.92 20.12 43.91
C LYS A 268 -8.21 19.26 42.86
N THR A 269 -7.67 18.12 43.30
CA THR A 269 -7.06 17.14 42.40
C THR A 269 -8.16 16.27 41.80
N ILE A 270 -8.46 16.48 40.52
CA ILE A 270 -9.46 15.68 39.80
C ILE A 270 -8.74 14.74 38.85
N THR A 271 -9.09 13.46 38.90
CA THR A 271 -8.63 12.46 37.94
C THR A 271 -9.51 12.53 36.70
N ILE A 272 -8.92 12.91 35.56
CA ILE A 272 -9.61 12.97 34.28
C ILE A 272 -9.05 11.92 33.31
N HIS A 273 -9.92 11.45 32.42
CA HIS A 273 -9.50 10.70 31.25
C HIS A 273 -9.18 11.71 30.13
N PRO A 274 -7.96 11.72 29.57
CA PRO A 274 -7.60 12.70 28.56
C PRO A 274 -8.24 12.34 27.22
N LEU A 275 -8.73 13.35 26.52
CA LEU A 275 -9.15 13.22 25.12
C LEU A 275 -7.93 12.99 24.23
N THR A 276 -8.09 12.21 23.14
CA THR A 276 -7.04 12.00 22.13
C THR A 276 -6.56 13.34 21.54
N CYS A 277 -7.48 14.29 21.36
CA CYS A 277 -7.18 15.67 21.03
C CYS A 277 -7.78 16.60 22.09
N PRO A 278 -6.99 17.10 23.06
CA PRO A 278 -7.49 18.03 24.07
C PRO A 278 -7.93 19.37 23.43
N ALA A 279 -9.04 19.91 23.91
CA ALA A 279 -9.52 21.23 23.49
C ALA A 279 -8.92 22.34 24.36
N TYR A 280 -8.73 23.52 23.77
CA TYR A 280 -8.31 24.69 24.52
C TYR A 280 -9.39 25.11 25.53
N SER A 281 -9.03 25.05 26.81
CA SER A 281 -9.96 25.15 27.95
C SER A 281 -10.75 26.47 28.00
N LYS A 282 -10.19 27.57 27.47
CA LYS A 282 -10.85 28.88 27.48
C LYS A 282 -11.93 29.07 26.40
N ILE A 283 -11.89 28.31 25.31
CA ILE A 283 -12.87 28.41 24.23
C ILE A 283 -13.94 27.33 24.38
N LEU A 284 -13.53 26.13 24.74
CA LEU A 284 -14.43 25.00 24.89
C LEU A 284 -13.99 24.18 26.10
N ASP A 285 -14.66 24.39 27.24
CA ASP A 285 -14.49 23.52 28.39
C ASP A 285 -15.32 22.25 28.24
N VAL A 286 -14.67 21.18 27.77
CA VAL A 286 -15.25 19.86 27.56
C VAL A 286 -15.05 18.91 28.74
N ARG A 287 -14.61 19.42 29.90
CA ARG A 287 -14.46 18.62 31.13
C ARG A 287 -15.78 18.22 31.80
N PRO A 288 -16.85 19.05 31.87
CA PRO A 288 -18.07 18.66 32.53
C PRO A 288 -18.88 17.64 31.69
N SER A 289 -19.54 16.70 32.39
CA SER A 289 -20.53 15.80 31.78
C SER A 289 -21.81 16.59 31.46
N PRO A 290 -22.47 16.42 30.29
CA PRO A 290 -22.26 15.37 29.27
C PRO A 290 -21.31 15.76 28.10
N ALA A 291 -20.73 16.96 28.13
CA ALA A 291 -19.94 17.50 27.01
C ALA A 291 -18.68 16.65 26.74
N TYR A 292 -18.07 16.12 27.80
CA TYR A 292 -16.92 15.22 27.72
C TYR A 292 -17.23 13.95 26.91
N GLU A 293 -18.33 13.27 27.22
CA GLU A 293 -18.73 12.02 26.60
C GLU A 293 -19.10 12.22 25.12
N ILE A 294 -19.78 13.32 24.81
CA ILE A 294 -20.13 13.72 23.44
C ILE A 294 -18.85 13.98 22.63
N MET A 295 -17.94 14.81 23.14
CA MET A 295 -16.69 15.13 22.44
C MET A 295 -15.84 13.89 22.21
N ARG A 296 -15.75 12.99 23.20
CA ARG A 296 -15.06 11.70 23.05
C ARG A 296 -15.68 10.86 21.93
N GLY A 297 -17.01 10.75 21.89
CA GLY A 297 -17.72 10.05 20.82
C GLY A 297 -17.44 10.64 19.43
N VAL A 298 -17.48 11.97 19.32
CA VAL A 298 -17.14 12.70 18.07
C VAL A 298 -15.70 12.42 17.65
N GLN A 299 -14.73 12.42 18.56
CA GLN A 299 -13.34 12.14 18.24
C GLN A 299 -13.12 10.70 17.76
N PHE A 300 -13.77 9.71 18.37
CA PHE A 300 -13.72 8.32 17.91
C PHE A 300 -14.31 8.16 16.52
N PHE A 301 -15.47 8.78 16.26
CA PHE A 301 -16.09 8.78 14.94
C PHE A 301 -15.17 9.41 13.89
N LEU A 302 -14.60 10.58 14.17
CA LEU A 302 -13.67 11.25 13.26
C LEU A 302 -12.40 10.43 13.02
N ALA A 303 -11.87 9.75 14.04
CA ALA A 303 -10.73 8.86 13.89
C ALA A 303 -11.04 7.68 12.96
N PHE A 304 -12.24 7.09 13.07
CA PHE A 304 -12.70 6.04 12.15
C PHE A 304 -12.81 6.56 10.72
N VAL A 305 -13.41 7.74 10.51
CA VAL A 305 -13.56 8.33 9.17
C VAL A 305 -12.20 8.65 8.55
N ILE A 306 -11.26 9.21 9.33
CA ILE A 306 -9.87 9.43 8.88
C ILE A 306 -9.23 8.10 8.47
N ALA A 307 -9.29 7.08 9.32
CA ALA A 307 -8.75 5.76 9.02
C ALA A 307 -9.35 5.18 7.72
N SER A 308 -10.66 5.28 7.52
CA SER A 308 -11.31 4.86 6.28
C SER A 308 -10.86 5.66 5.06
N SER A 309 -10.66 6.98 5.20
CA SER A 309 -10.19 7.83 4.10
C SER A 309 -8.79 7.42 3.64
N THR A 310 -7.87 7.20 4.58
CA THR A 310 -6.52 6.73 4.28
C THR A 310 -6.57 5.34 3.67
N ALA A 311 -7.28 4.39 4.29
CA ALA A 311 -7.42 3.03 3.76
C ALA A 311 -7.98 3.00 2.33
N THR A 312 -8.92 3.90 2.00
CA THR A 312 -9.51 4.01 0.66
C THR A 312 -8.50 4.53 -0.36
N VAL A 313 -7.73 5.57 -0.02
CA VAL A 313 -6.68 6.11 -0.91
C VAL A 313 -5.64 5.03 -1.19
N CYS A 314 -5.11 4.37 -0.16
CA CYS A 314 -4.13 3.29 -0.29
C CYS A 314 -4.71 2.11 -1.08
N GLY A 315 -5.96 1.73 -0.80
CA GLY A 315 -6.67 0.66 -1.49
C GLY A 315 -6.88 0.93 -2.98
N LEU A 316 -7.25 2.16 -3.35
CA LEU A 316 -7.36 2.56 -4.75
C LEU A 316 -6.01 2.48 -5.47
N ALA A 317 -4.94 2.93 -4.81
CA ALA A 317 -3.59 2.84 -5.36
C ALA A 317 -3.20 1.38 -5.67
N ALA A 318 -3.44 0.48 -4.72
CA ALA A 318 -3.16 -0.95 -4.86
C ALA A 318 -3.98 -1.58 -5.99
N VAL A 319 -5.30 -1.36 -6.00
CA VAL A 319 -6.18 -1.95 -7.03
C VAL A 319 -5.82 -1.44 -8.43
N PHE A 320 -5.57 -0.14 -8.58
CA PHE A 320 -5.22 0.43 -9.89
C PHE A 320 -3.85 -0.04 -10.37
N ALA A 321 -2.85 -0.07 -9.49
CA ALA A 321 -1.53 -0.56 -9.87
C ALA A 321 -1.55 -2.06 -10.21
N MET A 322 -2.23 -2.89 -9.42
CA MET A 322 -2.35 -4.32 -9.73
C MET A 322 -3.12 -4.57 -11.03
N HIS A 323 -4.15 -3.77 -11.34
CA HIS A 323 -4.81 -3.83 -12.64
C HIS A 323 -3.84 -3.49 -13.78
N ALA A 324 -3.04 -2.44 -13.63
CA ALA A 324 -2.03 -2.07 -14.62
C ALA A 324 -0.99 -3.19 -14.83
N CYS A 325 -0.47 -3.79 -13.75
CA CYS A 325 0.44 -4.93 -13.83
C CYS A 325 -0.21 -6.13 -14.53
N GLY A 326 -1.48 -6.42 -14.24
CA GLY A 326 -2.23 -7.48 -14.94
C GLY A 326 -2.34 -7.21 -16.44
N GLN A 327 -2.57 -5.96 -16.85
CA GLN A 327 -2.61 -5.58 -18.27
C GLN A 327 -1.26 -5.70 -18.97
N LEU A 328 -0.16 -5.34 -18.28
CA LEU A 328 1.20 -5.53 -18.79
C LEU A 328 1.52 -7.03 -18.95
N ASN A 329 1.09 -7.86 -18.00
CA ASN A 329 1.31 -9.30 -18.10
C ASN A 329 0.52 -9.96 -19.23
N VAL A 330 -0.72 -9.53 -19.49
CA VAL A 330 -1.48 -9.95 -20.69
C VAL A 330 -0.76 -9.53 -21.98
N MET A 331 -0.18 -8.32 -21.99
CA MET A 331 0.60 -7.84 -23.14
C MET A 331 1.83 -8.71 -23.41
N HIS A 332 2.48 -9.27 -22.38
CA HIS A 332 3.60 -10.21 -22.56
C HIS A 332 3.19 -11.45 -23.35
N THR A 333 2.00 -12.01 -23.09
CA THR A 333 1.47 -13.14 -23.86
C THR A 333 1.27 -12.75 -25.33
N TRP A 334 0.71 -11.57 -25.59
CA TRP A 334 0.49 -11.10 -26.97
C TRP A 334 1.78 -10.80 -27.72
N LEU A 335 2.82 -10.35 -27.03
CA LEU A 335 4.16 -10.15 -27.57
C LEU A 335 4.82 -11.48 -28.00
N ASN A 336 4.71 -12.51 -27.18
CA ASN A 336 5.20 -13.85 -27.53
C ASN A 336 4.46 -14.43 -28.75
N GLU A 337 3.14 -14.22 -28.84
CA GLU A 337 2.35 -14.65 -30.01
C GLU A 337 2.61 -13.85 -31.28
N LEU A 338 3.11 -12.62 -31.14
CA LEU A 338 3.61 -11.81 -32.25
C LEU A 338 4.98 -12.30 -32.72
N ALA A 339 5.85 -12.70 -31.80
CA ALA A 339 7.19 -13.23 -32.10
C ALA A 339 7.17 -14.47 -33.00
N GLU A 340 6.15 -15.31 -32.85
CA GLU A 340 5.99 -16.55 -33.61
C GLU A 340 5.27 -16.36 -34.95
N GLU A 341 4.71 -15.17 -35.20
CA GLU A 341 3.88 -14.92 -36.38
C GLU A 341 4.71 -14.69 -37.65
N LYS A 342 4.62 -15.63 -38.60
CA LYS A 342 5.36 -15.57 -39.87
C LYS A 342 4.62 -14.79 -40.97
N LYS A 343 3.30 -14.59 -40.85
CA LYS A 343 2.51 -13.92 -41.90
C LYS A 343 2.54 -12.39 -41.73
N ASN A 344 3.11 -11.68 -42.70
CA ASN A 344 3.30 -10.22 -42.65
C ASN A 344 2.05 -9.42 -42.27
N HIS A 345 0.90 -9.71 -42.89
CA HIS A 345 -0.36 -9.00 -42.61
C HIS A 345 -0.85 -9.25 -41.17
N LEU A 346 -0.75 -10.50 -40.69
CA LEU A 346 -1.21 -10.87 -39.35
C LEU A 346 -0.26 -10.33 -38.27
N ALA A 347 1.05 -10.35 -38.52
CA ALA A 347 2.07 -9.76 -37.65
C ALA A 347 1.86 -8.25 -37.50
N ASN A 348 1.57 -7.52 -38.59
CA ASN A 348 1.25 -6.08 -38.52
C ASN A 348 -0.03 -5.81 -37.72
N LYS A 349 -1.08 -6.62 -37.90
CA LYS A 349 -2.33 -6.48 -37.13
C LYS A 349 -2.12 -6.75 -35.64
N LYS A 350 -1.37 -7.80 -35.28
CA LYS A 350 -0.99 -8.13 -33.90
C LYS A 350 -0.14 -7.03 -33.27
N LEU A 351 0.86 -6.52 -33.98
CA LEU A 351 1.68 -5.39 -33.52
C LEU A 351 0.83 -4.14 -33.26
N ALA A 352 -0.09 -3.78 -34.17
CA ALA A 352 -0.98 -2.63 -33.97
C ALA A 352 -1.84 -2.79 -32.69
N ALA A 353 -2.32 -4.00 -32.40
CA ALA A 353 -3.04 -4.30 -31.17
C ALA A 353 -2.14 -4.14 -29.92
N VAL A 354 -0.91 -4.68 -29.96
CA VAL A 354 0.08 -4.55 -28.88
C VAL A 354 0.43 -3.09 -28.61
N VAL A 355 0.72 -2.30 -29.65
CA VAL A 355 1.06 -0.86 -29.50
C VAL A 355 -0.11 -0.09 -28.90
N LYS A 356 -1.33 -0.33 -29.39
CA LYS A 356 -2.55 0.33 -28.88
C LYS A 356 -2.79 -0.02 -27.41
N HIS A 357 -2.55 -1.28 -27.03
CA HIS A 357 -2.67 -1.75 -25.66
C HIS A 357 -1.62 -1.13 -24.74
N HIS A 358 -0.35 -1.15 -25.14
CA HIS A 358 0.75 -0.55 -24.39
C HIS A 358 0.50 0.94 -24.12
N TRP A 359 0.10 1.69 -25.15
CA TRP A 359 -0.21 3.12 -25.03
C TRP A 359 -1.37 3.38 -24.05
N ARG A 360 -2.41 2.54 -24.11
CA ARG A 360 -3.56 2.61 -23.19
C ARG A 360 -3.14 2.34 -21.73
N VAL A 361 -2.30 1.34 -21.49
CA VAL A 361 -1.79 1.01 -20.15
C VAL A 361 -0.89 2.12 -19.60
N LEU A 362 0.03 2.65 -20.40
CA LEU A 362 0.88 3.78 -20.00
C LEU A 362 0.04 5.02 -19.67
N GLY A 363 -0.98 5.32 -20.48
CA GLY A 363 -1.93 6.40 -20.19
C GLY A 363 -2.69 6.21 -18.87
N PHE A 364 -3.04 4.96 -18.52
CA PHE A 364 -3.66 4.63 -17.24
C PHE A 364 -2.69 4.82 -16.07
N VAL A 365 -1.44 4.34 -16.18
CA VAL A 365 -0.39 4.55 -15.17
C VAL A 365 -0.12 6.03 -14.94
N GLN A 366 -0.10 6.84 -16.00
CA GLN A 366 0.03 8.30 -15.90
C GLN A 366 -1.12 8.94 -15.11
N GLN A 367 -2.35 8.48 -15.34
CA GLN A 367 -3.51 8.95 -14.60
C GLN A 367 -3.41 8.58 -13.11
N ILE A 368 -3.00 7.35 -12.79
CA ILE A 368 -2.77 6.91 -11.40
C ILE A 368 -1.74 7.81 -10.72
N GLU A 369 -0.57 8.02 -11.35
CA GLU A 369 0.49 8.90 -10.81
C GLU A 369 -0.05 10.30 -10.55
N SER A 370 -0.79 10.86 -11.51
CA SER A 370 -1.36 12.21 -11.38
C SER A 370 -2.31 12.34 -10.20
N ILE A 371 -3.09 11.30 -9.88
CA ILE A 371 -4.08 11.28 -8.79
C ILE A 371 -3.36 11.10 -7.45
N MET A 372 -2.41 10.18 -7.41
CA MET A 372 -1.86 9.64 -6.16
C MET A 372 -0.63 10.38 -5.66
N HIS A 373 0.13 11.08 -6.52
CA HIS A 373 1.44 11.61 -6.11
C HIS A 373 1.38 12.54 -4.88
N LYS A 374 0.32 13.34 -4.72
CA LYS A 374 0.13 14.23 -3.56
C LYS A 374 -0.21 13.47 -2.30
N ALA A 375 -1.05 12.44 -2.41
CA ALA A 375 -1.42 11.58 -1.29
C ALA A 375 -0.19 10.79 -0.80
N CYS A 376 0.56 10.19 -1.73
CA CYS A 376 1.78 9.46 -1.40
C CYS A 376 2.82 10.34 -0.69
N LEU A 377 2.94 11.62 -1.06
CA LEU A 377 3.83 12.55 -0.35
C LEU A 377 3.39 12.76 1.11
N GLY A 378 2.11 13.08 1.31
CA GLY A 378 1.56 13.28 2.65
C GLY A 378 1.71 12.05 3.53
N GLU A 379 1.45 10.87 2.97
CA GLU A 379 1.55 9.59 3.65
C GLU A 379 3.01 9.25 4.01
N VAL A 380 3.94 9.36 3.06
CA VAL A 380 5.37 9.09 3.31
C VAL A 380 5.92 10.02 4.38
N MET A 381 5.67 11.32 4.29
CA MET A 381 6.16 12.28 5.31
C MET A 381 5.49 12.04 6.67
N GLY A 382 4.16 11.90 6.68
CA GLY A 382 3.38 11.70 7.91
C GLY A 382 3.75 10.41 8.63
N CYS A 383 3.80 9.28 7.92
CA CYS A 383 4.20 7.99 8.47
C CYS A 383 5.66 8.01 8.97
N THR A 384 6.58 8.69 8.27
CA THR A 384 7.99 8.80 8.72
C THR A 384 8.10 9.51 10.07
N ILE A 385 7.40 10.65 10.24
CA ILE A 385 7.39 11.39 11.51
C ILE A 385 6.68 10.57 12.60
N CYS A 386 5.54 9.94 12.28
CA CYS A 386 4.83 9.08 13.22
C CYS A 386 5.68 7.88 13.67
N MET A 387 6.42 7.21 12.79
CA MET A 387 7.33 6.12 13.16
C MET A 387 8.42 6.59 14.11
N CYS A 388 9.03 7.74 13.84
CA CYS A 388 10.01 8.37 14.72
C CYS A 388 9.44 8.60 16.13
N LEU A 389 8.22 9.17 16.22
CA LEU A 389 7.55 9.45 17.49
C LEU A 389 7.13 8.17 18.23
N PHE A 390 6.59 7.16 17.52
CA PHE A 390 6.26 5.86 18.12
C PHE A 390 7.51 5.17 18.69
N GLY A 391 8.61 5.16 17.93
CA GLY A 391 9.90 4.64 18.38
C GLY A 391 10.39 5.32 19.66
N TYR A 392 10.36 6.65 19.70
CA TYR A 392 10.70 7.43 20.88
C TYR A 392 9.80 7.09 22.09
N TYR A 393 8.48 6.96 21.90
CA TYR A 393 7.56 6.62 23.00
C TYR A 393 7.71 5.20 23.52
N ILE A 394 8.08 4.24 22.66
CA ILE A 394 8.41 2.88 23.09
C ILE A 394 9.57 2.94 24.08
N ILE A 395 10.67 3.60 23.72
CA ILE A 395 11.86 3.76 24.58
C ILE A 395 11.49 4.46 25.90
N MET A 396 10.76 5.57 25.82
CA MET A 396 10.40 6.35 27.01
C MET A 396 9.50 5.58 27.97
N THR A 397 8.58 4.77 27.45
CA THR A 397 7.58 4.04 28.24
C THR A 397 8.10 2.69 28.73
N TRP A 398 9.17 2.17 28.11
CA TRP A 398 9.85 0.94 28.53
C TRP A 398 10.27 0.99 29.99
N ASN A 399 10.87 2.11 30.41
CA ASN A 399 11.33 2.30 31.79
C ASN A 399 10.18 2.34 32.82
N ALA A 400 8.96 2.66 32.38
CA ALA A 400 7.78 2.71 33.24
C ALA A 400 6.99 1.40 33.28
N PHE A 401 7.45 0.35 32.58
CA PHE A 401 6.85 -1.00 32.49
C PHE A 401 5.35 -1.02 32.16
N ASN A 402 4.83 0.00 31.45
CA ASN A 402 3.44 0.03 31.03
C ASN A 402 3.24 -0.75 29.72
N LEU A 403 3.06 -2.07 29.85
CA LEU A 403 2.96 -3.00 28.72
C LEU A 403 1.85 -2.64 27.72
N VAL A 404 0.71 -2.12 28.19
CA VAL A 404 -0.43 -1.75 27.33
C VAL A 404 -0.07 -0.59 26.40
N LYS A 405 0.61 0.44 26.92
CA LYS A 405 1.07 1.58 26.11
C LYS A 405 2.20 1.18 25.16
N ILE A 406 3.16 0.38 25.63
CA ILE A 406 4.25 -0.14 24.79
C ILE A 406 3.68 -0.92 23.61
N PHE A 407 2.72 -1.81 23.87
CA PHE A 407 2.04 -2.58 22.83
C PHE A 407 1.33 -1.67 21.81
N SER A 408 0.57 -0.66 22.27
CA SER A 408 -0.10 0.27 21.37
C SER A 408 0.86 1.05 20.49
N TYR A 409 1.98 1.54 21.05
CA TYR A 409 2.98 2.28 20.26
C TYR A 409 3.74 1.37 19.30
N PHE A 410 4.08 0.15 19.71
CA PHE A 410 4.72 -0.84 18.86
C PHE A 410 3.82 -1.26 17.69
N PHE A 411 2.54 -1.51 17.95
CA PHE A 411 1.57 -1.82 16.92
C PHE A 411 1.36 -0.64 15.95
N GLY A 412 1.34 0.59 16.48
CA GLY A 412 1.37 1.83 15.70
C GLY A 412 2.58 1.92 14.77
N TYR A 413 3.78 1.63 15.29
CA TYR A 413 5.02 1.61 14.51
C TYR A 413 4.96 0.61 13.36
N ILE A 414 4.60 -0.65 13.63
CA ILE A 414 4.48 -1.70 12.61
C ILE A 414 3.47 -1.30 11.53
N THR A 415 2.33 -0.73 11.93
CA THR A 415 1.29 -0.31 10.97
C THR A 415 1.82 0.77 10.02
N MET A 416 2.53 1.77 10.53
CA MET A 416 3.09 2.84 9.71
C MET A 416 4.20 2.31 8.77
N SER A 417 5.06 1.41 9.26
CA SER A 417 6.07 0.76 8.42
C SER A 417 5.44 -0.09 7.32
N PHE A 418 4.42 -0.88 7.65
CA PHE A 418 3.67 -1.68 6.68
C PHE A 418 3.03 -0.80 5.60
N ASN A 419 2.43 0.33 6.00
CA ASN A 419 1.81 1.24 5.05
C ASN A 419 2.80 1.74 3.99
N ILE A 420 3.96 2.24 4.42
CA ILE A 420 5.00 2.73 3.50
C ILE A 420 5.57 1.58 2.66
N PHE A 421 5.85 0.43 3.28
CA PHE A 421 6.38 -0.74 2.57
C PHE A 421 5.50 -1.12 1.39
N VAL A 422 4.19 -1.20 1.60
CA VAL A 422 3.28 -1.61 0.53
C VAL A 422 3.22 -0.56 -0.59
N PHE A 423 3.25 0.75 -0.28
CA PHE A 423 3.35 1.79 -1.32
C PHE A 423 4.62 1.66 -2.15
N CYS A 424 5.76 1.44 -1.49
CA CYS A 424 7.04 1.22 -2.14
C CYS A 424 7.06 -0.06 -2.98
N TYR A 425 6.46 -1.14 -2.47
CA TYR A 425 6.33 -2.42 -3.16
C TYR A 425 5.47 -2.31 -4.43
N ILE A 426 4.31 -1.65 -4.33
CA ILE A 426 3.44 -1.39 -5.48
C ILE A 426 4.16 -0.54 -6.53
N GLY A 427 4.90 0.49 -6.09
CA GLY A 427 5.71 1.34 -6.97
C GLY A 427 6.82 0.56 -7.69
N GLU A 428 7.50 -0.33 -6.96
CA GLU A 428 8.56 -1.19 -7.50
C GLU A 428 8.01 -2.16 -8.54
N ILE A 429 7.00 -2.96 -8.18
CA ILE A 429 6.43 -3.96 -9.09
C ILE A 429 5.91 -3.32 -10.36
N LEU A 430 5.19 -2.20 -10.25
CA LEU A 430 4.68 -1.53 -11.45
C LEU A 430 5.82 -1.04 -12.35
N THR A 431 6.90 -0.52 -11.74
CA THR A 431 8.08 -0.08 -12.47
C THR A 431 8.81 -1.27 -13.13
N GLU A 432 8.94 -2.40 -12.43
CA GLU A 432 9.55 -3.63 -12.94
C GLU A 432 8.76 -4.21 -14.12
N GLU A 433 7.43 -4.34 -13.99
CA GLU A 433 6.57 -4.83 -15.06
C GLU A 433 6.65 -3.92 -16.31
N CYS A 434 6.78 -2.60 -16.12
CA CYS A 434 6.99 -1.69 -17.25
C CYS A 434 8.36 -1.88 -17.93
N LYS A 435 9.45 -2.14 -17.17
CA LYS A 435 10.78 -2.45 -17.73
C LYS A 435 10.75 -3.75 -18.52
N LYS A 436 10.09 -4.76 -17.94
CA LYS A 436 10.03 -6.13 -18.47
C LYS A 436 9.42 -6.20 -19.87
N VAL A 437 8.51 -5.27 -20.21
CA VAL A 437 7.97 -5.15 -21.58
C VAL A 437 9.11 -4.93 -22.58
N GLY A 438 10.03 -4.01 -22.31
CA GLY A 438 11.16 -3.73 -23.20
C GLY A 438 12.10 -4.91 -23.34
N GLU A 439 12.38 -5.58 -22.22
CA GLU A 439 13.24 -6.76 -22.18
C GLU A 439 12.67 -7.93 -22.99
N ILE A 440 11.38 -8.23 -22.85
CA ILE A 440 10.74 -9.30 -23.62
C ILE A 440 10.73 -9.00 -25.12
N VAL A 441 10.48 -7.74 -25.49
CA VAL A 441 10.54 -7.32 -26.90
C VAL A 441 11.97 -7.43 -27.44
N TYR A 442 12.97 -7.10 -26.62
CA TYR A 442 14.38 -7.24 -26.99
C TYR A 442 14.79 -8.70 -27.18
N MET A 443 14.34 -9.60 -26.30
CA MET A 443 14.61 -11.04 -26.35
C MET A 443 13.83 -11.78 -27.44
N THR A 444 12.82 -11.14 -28.01
CA THR A 444 12.09 -11.68 -29.17
C THR A 444 13.02 -11.78 -30.38
N ASN A 445 12.79 -12.76 -31.26
CA ASN A 445 13.50 -12.88 -32.55
C ASN A 445 13.06 -11.79 -33.56
N TRP A 446 13.09 -10.51 -33.16
CA TRP A 446 12.58 -9.37 -33.93
C TRP A 446 13.26 -9.21 -35.28
N TYR A 447 14.51 -9.67 -35.40
CA TYR A 447 15.26 -9.69 -36.66
C TYR A 447 14.71 -10.69 -37.70
N LYS A 448 13.86 -11.64 -37.29
CA LYS A 448 13.14 -12.56 -38.19
C LYS A 448 11.76 -12.03 -38.59
N LEU A 449 11.29 -10.95 -37.94
CA LEU A 449 10.01 -10.34 -38.25
C LEU A 449 10.11 -9.42 -39.46
N PRO A 450 8.98 -9.12 -40.12
CA PRO A 450 8.97 -8.20 -41.26
C PRO A 450 9.53 -6.83 -40.86
N HIS A 451 10.23 -6.15 -41.79
CA HIS A 451 10.92 -4.89 -41.51
C HIS A 451 10.03 -3.83 -40.81
N LYS A 452 8.78 -3.66 -41.27
CA LYS A 452 7.81 -2.74 -40.66
C LYS A 452 7.45 -3.15 -39.22
N THR A 453 7.33 -4.45 -38.95
CA THR A 453 7.03 -4.98 -37.62
C THR A 453 8.20 -4.78 -36.67
N ALA A 454 9.42 -5.07 -37.15
CA ALA A 454 10.66 -4.89 -36.38
C ALA A 454 10.86 -3.42 -35.95
N LEU A 455 10.60 -2.46 -36.86
CA LEU A 455 10.62 -1.02 -36.52
C LEU A 455 9.62 -0.66 -35.42
N GLY A 456 8.41 -1.21 -35.45
CA GLY A 456 7.42 -0.98 -34.40
C GLY A 456 7.83 -1.55 -33.03
N LEU A 457 8.51 -2.71 -33.01
CA LEU A 457 9.07 -3.27 -31.78
C LEU A 457 10.19 -2.40 -31.20
N ILE A 458 11.04 -1.83 -32.05
CA ILE A 458 12.09 -0.88 -31.62
C ILE A 458 11.46 0.33 -30.91
N LEU A 459 10.35 0.86 -31.45
CA LEU A 459 9.62 1.96 -30.79
C LEU A 459 9.06 1.56 -29.42
N ILE A 460 8.59 0.32 -29.26
CA ILE A 460 8.15 -0.19 -27.95
C ILE A 460 9.33 -0.27 -26.98
N ILE A 461 10.49 -0.78 -27.40
CA ILE A 461 11.72 -0.82 -26.57
C ILE A 461 12.11 0.60 -26.14
N MET A 462 12.18 1.54 -27.09
CA MET A 462 12.48 2.94 -26.79
C MET A 462 11.50 3.53 -25.78
N GLN A 463 10.19 3.32 -25.98
CA GLN A 463 9.18 3.83 -25.05
C GLN A 463 9.28 3.18 -23.66
N SER A 464 9.53 1.87 -23.59
CA SER A 464 9.68 1.13 -22.34
C SER A 464 10.92 1.51 -21.53
N SER A 465 11.90 2.19 -22.15
CA SER A 465 13.04 2.77 -21.44
C SER A 465 12.67 4.06 -20.68
N HIS A 466 11.57 4.73 -21.07
CA HIS A 466 11.09 5.98 -20.47
C HIS A 466 9.86 5.72 -19.58
N ILE A 467 10.09 5.07 -18.43
CA ILE A 467 9.02 4.54 -17.58
C ILE A 467 8.40 5.62 -16.70
N ILE A 468 7.07 5.61 -16.62
CA ILE A 468 6.32 6.40 -15.66
C ILE A 468 6.44 5.71 -14.30
N LYS A 469 7.27 6.27 -13.42
CA LYS A 469 7.43 5.77 -12.05
C LYS A 469 6.38 6.44 -11.15
N ILE A 470 5.82 5.68 -10.20
CA ILE A 470 4.98 6.29 -9.17
C ILE A 470 5.87 7.08 -8.23
N THR A 471 5.52 8.35 -7.99
CA THR A 471 6.30 9.24 -7.14
C THR A 471 5.51 9.75 -5.93
N ALA A 472 6.20 10.01 -4.83
CA ALA A 472 5.74 10.86 -3.75
C ALA A 472 6.07 12.32 -4.10
N GLY A 473 5.04 13.08 -4.47
CA GLY A 473 5.14 14.53 -4.68
C GLY A 473 6.01 14.96 -5.84
N LYS A 474 6.35 14.06 -6.79
CA LYS A 474 7.39 14.26 -7.81
C LYS A 474 8.80 14.51 -7.26
N LEU A 475 9.01 14.24 -5.97
CA LEU A 475 10.29 14.41 -5.30
C LEU A 475 11.02 13.09 -5.16
N VAL A 476 10.30 12.05 -4.74
CA VAL A 476 10.86 10.74 -4.40
C VAL A 476 10.13 9.66 -5.19
N THR A 477 10.88 8.79 -5.87
CA THR A 477 10.31 7.61 -6.53
C THR A 477 9.95 6.57 -5.47
N LEU A 478 8.75 6.00 -5.52
CA LEU A 478 8.39 4.91 -4.61
C LEU A 478 9.07 3.62 -5.06
N SER A 479 9.97 3.11 -4.22
CA SER A 479 10.80 1.91 -4.48
C SER A 479 11.15 1.23 -3.17
N ILE A 480 11.55 -0.04 -3.22
CA ILE A 480 11.99 -0.78 -2.02
C ILE A 480 13.23 -0.11 -1.41
N ALA A 481 14.11 0.45 -2.24
CA ALA A 481 15.27 1.22 -1.78
C ALA A 481 14.84 2.43 -0.94
N THR A 482 13.85 3.19 -1.40
CA THR A 482 13.29 4.34 -0.68
C THR A 482 12.68 3.94 0.66
N PHE A 483 12.03 2.77 0.75
CA PHE A 483 11.56 2.27 2.04
C PHE A 483 12.71 2.06 3.03
N GLY A 484 13.82 1.47 2.58
CA GLY A 484 15.02 1.31 3.40
C GLY A 484 15.58 2.65 3.90
N ASP A 485 15.61 3.66 3.04
CA ASP A 485 16.07 5.01 3.40
C ASP A 485 15.13 5.70 4.39
N ILE A 486 13.82 5.52 4.24
CA ILE A 486 12.82 6.03 5.18
C ILE A 486 13.01 5.40 6.57
N MET A 487 13.22 4.09 6.65
CA MET A 487 13.45 3.39 7.93
C MET A 487 14.73 3.85 8.65
N LYS A 488 15.81 4.09 7.89
CA LYS A 488 17.04 4.67 8.43
C LYS A 488 16.80 6.09 8.95
N THR A 489 16.10 6.90 8.14
CA THR A 489 15.80 8.30 8.44
C THR A 489 14.92 8.43 9.70
N SER A 490 13.88 7.60 9.85
CA SER A 490 13.03 7.61 11.05
C SER A 490 13.81 7.23 12.31
N THR A 491 14.74 6.27 12.21
CA THR A 491 15.61 5.86 13.32
C THR A 491 16.62 6.94 13.69
N ALA A 492 17.20 7.62 12.69
CA ALA A 492 18.11 8.74 12.92
C ALA A 492 17.41 9.91 13.64
N TYR A 493 16.22 10.30 13.18
CA TYR A 493 15.44 11.34 13.85
C TYR A 493 14.97 10.91 15.25
N MET A 494 14.65 9.63 15.45
CA MET A 494 14.32 9.09 16.78
C MET A 494 15.50 9.26 17.74
N ASN A 495 16.73 8.99 17.29
CA ASN A 495 17.93 9.19 18.10
C ASN A 495 18.17 10.66 18.43
N ILE A 496 17.96 11.57 17.48
CA ILE A 496 18.04 13.03 17.73
C ILE A 496 17.01 13.45 18.78
N LEU A 497 15.75 13.03 18.64
CA LEU A 497 14.70 13.32 19.62
C LEU A 497 15.03 12.77 21.00
N ARG A 498 15.67 11.59 21.07
CA ARG A 498 16.14 11.01 22.33
C ARG A 498 17.19 11.91 22.97
N THR A 499 18.23 12.29 22.24
CA THR A 499 19.33 13.13 22.75
C THR A 499 18.86 14.51 23.19
N MET A 500 17.88 15.11 22.50
CA MET A 500 17.35 16.42 22.89
C MET A 500 16.42 16.37 24.12
N ALA A 501 15.88 15.20 24.45
CA ALA A 501 14.92 15.01 25.54
C ALA A 501 15.52 14.42 26.82
N THR A 502 16.74 13.87 26.73
CA THR A 502 17.62 13.49 27.85
C THR A 502 18.51 14.65 28.21
#